data_AF-Q01ZP0-F1
#
_entry.id   AF-Q01ZP0-F1
#
_cell.length_a   1.000
_cell.length_b   1.000
_cell.length_c   1.000
_cell.angle_alpha   90.00
_cell.angle_beta   90.00
_cell.angle_gamma   90.00
#
_symmetry.space_group_name_H-M   'P 1'
#
loop_
_entity.id
_entity.type
_entity.pdbx_description
1 polymer ?
#
loop_
_entity_poly.entity_id
_entity_poly.type
_entity_poly.pdbx_seq_one_letter_code
_entity_poly.pdbx_strand_id
1 'polypeptide(L)'
;MSFVHDVGGLPGLRASPYPYRNTVQYGQGCVTPRETTYTSLRENLASVLDEVVDNQDTVIVRRRGARDVALLPATELAGLLETAHLLRSPRNARRLLGALRQAERGKTKPETASELRREILGEARA
;
A
#
# COMPACT_ATOMS: atom_id res chain seq x y z
N MET A 1 22.90 -21.60 -8.74
CA MET A 1 21.48 -21.77 -9.13
C MET A 1 20.72 -20.54 -8.68
N SER A 2 20.65 -19.53 -9.55
CA SER A 2 19.95 -18.28 -9.28
C SER A 2 18.68 -18.29 -10.14
N PHE A 3 17.53 -18.55 -9.52
CA PHE A 3 16.24 -18.49 -10.19
C PHE A 3 15.86 -17.03 -10.36
N VAL A 4 16.11 -16.51 -11.55
CA VAL A 4 15.57 -15.23 -12.03
C VAL A 4 14.26 -15.58 -12.72
N HIS A 5 13.12 -15.29 -12.10
CA HIS A 5 11.85 -15.33 -12.83
C HIS A 5 11.77 -14.10 -13.71
N ASP A 6 11.93 -14.35 -15.00
CA ASP A 6 11.49 -13.49 -16.10
C ASP A 6 10.00 -13.16 -15.92
N VAL A 7 9.72 -11.91 -15.56
CA VAL A 7 8.37 -11.33 -15.65
C VAL A 7 8.32 -10.56 -16.96
N GLY A 8 7.61 -11.16 -17.92
CA GLY A 8 7.48 -10.69 -19.29
C GLY A 8 7.17 -9.21 -19.40
N GLY A 9 7.84 -8.57 -20.37
CA GLY A 9 7.64 -7.17 -20.72
C GLY A 9 6.19 -6.89 -21.11
N LEU A 10 5.55 -6.00 -20.34
CA LEU A 10 4.26 -5.42 -20.69
C LEU A 10 4.48 -4.35 -21.77
N PRO A 11 3.85 -4.47 -22.95
CA PRO A 11 4.03 -3.50 -24.03
C PRO A 11 3.23 -2.22 -23.74
N GLY A 12 3.88 -1.06 -23.84
CA GLY A 12 3.19 0.24 -23.91
C GLY A 12 3.49 1.27 -22.81
N LEU A 13 4.39 1.01 -21.86
CA LEU A 13 4.80 2.06 -20.91
C LEU A 13 5.74 3.07 -21.58
N ARG A 14 5.24 4.29 -21.83
CA ARG A 14 6.11 5.45 -22.06
C ARG A 14 7.01 5.62 -20.83
N ALA A 15 8.30 5.87 -21.05
CA ALA A 15 9.27 6.10 -19.99
C ALA A 15 8.78 7.27 -19.10
N SER A 16 8.40 6.96 -17.86
CA SER A 16 8.13 7.99 -16.86
C SER A 16 9.45 8.71 -16.54
N PRO A 17 9.49 10.06 -16.56
CA PRO A 17 10.70 10.83 -16.25
C PRO A 17 11.11 10.74 -14.76
N TYR A 18 10.34 10.04 -13.93
CA TYR A 18 10.60 9.90 -12.49
C TYR A 18 11.26 8.56 -12.17
N PRO A 19 12.42 8.55 -11.48
CA PRO A 19 13.20 7.34 -11.19
C PRO A 19 12.54 6.39 -10.16
N TYR A 20 11.38 6.75 -9.62
CA TYR A 20 10.58 5.91 -8.72
C TYR A 20 9.73 4.94 -9.54
N ARG A 21 10.36 3.84 -9.94
CA ARG A 21 9.79 2.77 -10.76
C ARG A 21 8.80 1.86 -10.02
N ASN A 22 8.04 2.39 -9.06
CA ASN A 22 6.96 1.68 -8.38
C ASN A 22 5.69 2.54 -8.44
N THR A 23 5.07 2.64 -9.61
CA THR A 23 3.66 3.07 -9.70
C THR A 23 2.81 1.98 -9.08
N VAL A 24 2.39 2.17 -7.84
CA VAL A 24 1.34 1.34 -7.24
C VAL A 24 0.04 1.76 -7.93
N GLN A 25 -0.48 0.91 -8.82
CA GLN A 25 -1.80 1.12 -9.44
C GLN A 25 -2.88 0.84 -8.41
N TYR A 26 -3.48 1.88 -7.87
CA TYR A 26 -4.81 1.79 -7.24
C TYR A 26 -5.85 1.81 -8.37
N GLY A 27 -6.97 1.10 -8.20
CA GLY A 27 -8.00 0.92 -9.24
C GLY A 27 -8.24 2.18 -10.08
N GLN A 28 -8.03 2.07 -11.40
CA GLN A 28 -8.27 3.11 -12.42
C GLN A 28 -7.61 4.49 -12.22
N GLY A 29 -6.65 4.67 -11.31
CA GLY A 29 -5.92 5.95 -11.15
C GLY A 29 -4.43 5.75 -10.87
N CYS A 30 -3.55 6.34 -11.68
CA CYS A 30 -2.13 6.40 -11.31
C CYS A 30 -1.91 7.50 -10.27
N VAL A 31 -1.49 7.14 -9.06
CA VAL A 31 -1.01 8.13 -8.09
C VAL A 31 0.46 8.38 -8.40
N THR A 32 0.75 9.54 -9.00
CA THR A 32 2.11 10.04 -9.15
C THR A 32 2.49 10.82 -7.90
N PRO A 33 3.53 10.41 -7.14
CA PRO A 33 3.99 11.18 -6.00
C PRO A 33 4.32 12.61 -6.42
N ARG A 34 3.89 13.60 -5.62
CA ARG A 34 4.23 15.01 -5.86
C ARG A 34 5.71 15.21 -5.58
N GLU A 35 6.39 16.05 -6.37
CA GLU A 35 7.81 16.33 -6.17
C GLU A 35 8.04 17.75 -5.66
N THR A 36 9.04 17.91 -4.79
CA THR A 36 9.51 19.22 -4.34
C THR A 36 11.02 19.23 -4.17
N THR A 37 11.62 20.41 -4.12
CA THR A 37 13.04 20.58 -3.77
C THR A 37 13.19 20.76 -2.28
N TYR A 38 14.36 20.41 -1.74
CA TYR A 38 14.69 20.67 -0.34
C TYR A 38 14.45 22.13 0.10
N THR A 39 14.83 23.10 -0.74
CA THR A 39 14.65 24.53 -0.43
C THR A 39 13.18 24.89 -0.32
N SER A 40 12.36 24.50 -1.32
CA SER A 40 10.92 24.78 -1.31
C SER A 40 10.21 24.09 -0.14
N LEU A 41 10.57 22.85 0.18
CA LEU A 41 10.04 22.16 1.35
C LEU A 41 10.38 22.89 2.65
N ARG A 42 11.62 23.35 2.81
CA ARG A 42 12.05 24.04 4.02
C ARG A 42 11.26 25.33 4.25
N GLU A 43 10.95 26.06 3.20
CA GLU A 43 10.16 27.30 3.26
C GLU A 43 8.68 27.04 3.56
N ASN A 44 8.15 25.90 3.14
CA ASN A 44 6.71 25.58 3.21
C ASN A 44 6.39 24.34 4.06
N LEU A 45 7.24 24.01 5.04
CA LEU A 45 7.20 22.70 5.70
C LEU A 45 5.85 22.39 6.34
N ALA A 46 5.28 23.34 7.10
CA ALA A 46 4.00 23.14 7.78
C ALA A 46 2.87 22.81 6.79
N SER A 47 2.69 23.64 5.77
CA SER A 47 1.66 23.43 4.74
C SER A 47 1.84 22.12 3.98
N VAL A 48 3.09 21.74 3.67
CA VAL A 48 3.36 20.45 3.00
C VAL A 48 3.01 19.26 3.91
N LEU A 49 3.26 19.36 5.22
CA LEU A 49 2.89 18.30 6.16
C LEU A 49 1.36 18.18 6.30
N ASP A 50 0.66 19.30 6.38
CA ASP A 50 -0.81 19.33 6.45
C ASP A 50 -1.42 18.69 5.18
N GLU A 51 -0.96 19.12 4.00
CA GLU A 51 -1.39 18.54 2.71
C GLU A 51 -1.14 17.03 2.62
N VAL A 52 0.03 16.57 3.08
CA VAL A 52 0.40 15.15 3.08
C VAL A 52 -0.59 14.35 3.92
N VAL A 53 -0.92 14.83 5.12
CA VAL A 53 -1.84 14.15 6.04
C VAL A 53 -3.28 14.18 5.52
N ASP A 54 -3.74 15.35 5.08
CA ASP A 54 -5.13 15.58 4.66
C ASP A 54 -5.49 14.82 3.40
N ASN A 55 -4.56 14.75 2.44
CA ASN A 55 -4.79 14.04 1.17
C ASN A 55 -4.33 12.58 1.21
N GLN A 56 -3.70 12.13 2.31
CA GLN A 56 -3.00 10.84 2.38
C GLN A 56 -1.99 10.65 1.23
N ASP A 57 -1.27 11.72 0.88
CA ASP A 57 -0.42 11.79 -0.29
C ASP A 57 1.07 11.56 0.03
N THR A 58 1.83 11.13 -0.98
CA THR A 58 3.29 10.98 -0.90
C THR A 58 4.02 12.13 -1.60
N VAL A 59 5.00 12.72 -0.93
CA VAL A 59 5.86 13.77 -1.51
C VAL A 59 7.31 13.30 -1.61
N ILE A 60 7.91 13.40 -2.79
CA ILE A 60 9.34 13.16 -3.02
C ILE A 60 10.12 14.47 -2.91
N VAL A 61 11.14 14.47 -2.06
CA VAL A 61 12.04 15.60 -1.82
C VAL A 61 13.35 15.37 -2.56
N ARG A 62 13.58 16.19 -3.58
CA ARG A 62 14.80 16.19 -4.38
C ARG A 62 15.90 16.99 -3.69
N ARG A 63 17.08 16.40 -3.56
CA ARG A 63 18.25 17.02 -2.90
C ARG A 63 19.44 17.11 -3.84
N ARG A 64 20.09 18.27 -3.88
CA ARG A 64 21.33 18.44 -4.65
C ARG A 64 22.45 17.67 -3.96
N GLY A 65 23.16 16.82 -4.71
CA GLY A 65 24.30 16.07 -4.21
C GLY A 65 23.97 14.98 -3.18
N ALA A 66 22.71 14.63 -2.98
CA ALA A 66 22.28 13.61 -2.05
C ALA A 66 21.13 12.78 -2.62
N ARG A 67 20.89 11.59 -2.06
CA ARG A 67 19.73 10.76 -2.41
C ARG A 67 18.44 11.47 -2.01
N ASP A 68 17.39 11.25 -2.76
CA ASP A 68 16.07 11.79 -2.47
C ASP A 68 15.41 11.11 -1.24
N VAL A 69 14.35 11.71 -0.71
CA VAL A 69 13.59 11.21 0.45
C VAL A 69 12.10 11.31 0.16
N ALA A 70 11.30 10.36 0.66
CA ALA A 70 9.85 10.43 0.62
C ALA A 70 9.28 10.91 1.96
N LEU A 71 8.28 11.79 1.91
CA LEU A 71 7.42 12.16 3.02
C LEU A 71 6.08 11.46 2.83
N LEU A 72 5.60 10.85 3.90
CA LEU A 72 4.38 10.05 3.95
C LEU A 72 3.65 10.39 5.25
N PRO A 73 2.32 10.29 5.30
CA PRO A 73 1.60 10.24 6.57
C PRO A 73 2.13 9.07 7.41
N ALA A 74 2.21 9.27 8.74
CA ALA A 74 2.63 8.20 9.64
C ALA A 74 1.66 6.99 9.57
N THR A 75 0.37 7.25 9.34
CA THR A 75 -0.67 6.23 9.16
C THR A 75 -0.43 5.37 7.93
N GLU A 76 -0.04 5.99 6.81
CA GLU A 76 0.28 5.29 5.57
C GLU A 76 1.51 4.39 5.76
N LEU A 77 2.58 4.92 6.37
CA LEU A 77 3.75 4.10 6.69
C LEU A 77 3.39 2.90 7.58
N ALA A 78 2.57 3.11 8.61
CA ALA A 78 2.12 2.02 9.48
C ALA A 78 1.32 0.96 8.69
N GLY A 79 0.40 1.38 7.82
CA GLY A 79 -0.39 0.48 6.97
C GLY A 79 0.47 -0.32 5.98
N LEU A 80 1.49 0.31 5.39
CA LEU A 80 2.45 -0.37 4.51
C LEU A 80 3.27 -1.42 5.27
N LEU A 81 3.73 -1.09 6.49
CA LEU A 81 4.49 -2.02 7.34
C LEU A 81 3.63 -3.20 7.80
N GLU A 82 2.38 -2.95 8.19
CA GLU A 82 1.41 -3.99 8.57
C GLU A 82 1.14 -4.92 7.38
N THR A 83 0.87 -4.37 6.20
CA THR A 83 0.64 -5.15 4.98
C THR A 83 1.87 -5.98 4.63
N ALA A 84 3.06 -5.38 4.66
CA ALA A 84 4.31 -6.10 4.42
C ALA A 84 4.54 -7.21 5.47
N HIS A 85 4.16 -6.98 6.72
CA HIS A 85 4.20 -7.98 7.78
C HIS A 85 3.27 -9.15 7.49
N LEU A 86 1.99 -8.88 7.20
CA LEU A 86 0.97 -9.89 6.88
C LEU A 86 1.37 -10.74 5.67
N LEU A 87 1.94 -10.11 4.64
CA LEU A 87 2.33 -10.79 3.39
C LEU A 87 3.70 -11.47 3.47
N ARG A 88 4.52 -11.20 4.48
CA ARG A 88 5.85 -11.80 4.64
C ARG A 88 5.80 -13.33 4.77
N SER A 89 4.76 -13.87 5.42
CA SER A 89 4.56 -15.32 5.53
C SER A 89 3.83 -15.86 4.30
N PRO A 90 4.44 -16.72 3.47
CA PRO A 90 3.78 -17.24 2.26
C PRO A 90 2.48 -17.98 2.56
N ARG A 91 2.40 -18.66 3.72
CA ARG A 91 1.19 -19.34 4.17
C ARG A 91 0.08 -18.33 4.51
N ASN A 92 0.43 -17.27 5.23
CA ASN A 92 -0.55 -16.24 5.60
C ASN A 92 -1.03 -15.46 4.37
N ALA A 93 -0.11 -15.07 3.47
CA ALA A 93 -0.42 -14.39 2.23
C ALA A 93 -1.41 -15.19 1.35
N ARG A 94 -1.18 -16.51 1.18
CA ARG A 94 -2.10 -17.39 0.45
C ARG A 94 -3.49 -17.42 1.07
N ARG A 95 -3.58 -17.47 2.41
CA ARG A 95 -4.86 -17.47 3.14
C ARG A 95 -5.60 -16.16 2.95
N LEU A 96 -4.94 -15.02 3.16
CA LEU A 96 -5.54 -13.69 3.03
C LEU A 96 -6.02 -13.42 1.60
N LEU A 97 -5.15 -13.63 0.61
CA LEU A 97 -5.51 -13.43 -0.80
C LEU A 97 -6.59 -14.42 -1.27
N GLY A 98 -6.61 -15.63 -0.71
CA GLY A 98 -7.68 -16.61 -0.94
C GLY A 98 -9.02 -16.13 -0.40
N ALA A 99 -9.05 -15.68 0.86
CA ALA A 99 -10.24 -15.15 1.50
C ALA A 99 -10.78 -13.91 0.78
N LEU A 100 -9.90 -12.98 0.38
CA LEU A 100 -10.27 -11.79 -0.41
C LEU A 100 -10.99 -12.19 -1.70
N ARG A 101 -10.43 -13.13 -2.49
CA ARG A 101 -11.08 -13.61 -3.72
C ARG A 101 -12.42 -14.31 -3.46
N GLN A 102 -12.60 -14.97 -2.32
CA GLN A 102 -13.89 -15.58 -1.97
C GLN A 102 -14.93 -14.52 -1.63
N ALA A 103 -14.53 -13.48 -0.89
CA ALA A 103 -15.38 -12.35 -0.53
C ALA A 103 -15.80 -11.55 -1.77
N GLU A 104 -14.86 -11.22 -2.66
CA GLU A 104 -15.15 -10.51 -3.93
C GLU A 104 -16.13 -11.29 -4.83
N ARG A 105 -16.12 -12.62 -4.76
CA ARG A 105 -17.04 -13.49 -5.50
C ARG A 105 -18.37 -13.72 -4.79
N GLY A 106 -18.61 -13.10 -3.65
CA GLY A 106 -19.82 -13.28 -2.84
C GLY A 106 -20.00 -14.70 -2.30
N LYS A 107 -18.93 -15.49 -2.19
CA LYS A 107 -18.99 -16.89 -1.75
C LYS A 107 -18.89 -17.06 -0.22
N THR A 108 -18.96 -15.97 0.52
CA THR A 108 -18.92 -15.96 1.98
C THR A 108 -20.31 -16.05 2.55
N LYS A 109 -20.55 -17.00 3.46
CA LYS A 109 -21.80 -17.04 4.23
C LYS A 109 -21.80 -15.85 5.20
N PRO A 110 -22.76 -14.91 5.11
CA PRO A 110 -22.87 -13.85 6.10
C PRO A 110 -23.26 -14.48 7.44
N GLU A 111 -22.59 -14.03 8.49
CA GLU A 111 -22.82 -14.46 9.86
C GLU A 111 -22.66 -13.24 10.77
N THR A 112 -23.48 -13.13 11.81
CA THR A 112 -23.35 -12.02 12.75
C THR A 112 -22.16 -12.23 13.69
N ALA A 113 -21.54 -11.14 14.14
CA ALA A 113 -20.43 -11.22 15.09
C ALA A 113 -20.80 -11.98 16.38
N SER A 114 -22.06 -11.87 16.83
CA SER A 114 -22.57 -12.58 18.01
C SER A 114 -22.69 -14.09 17.77
N GLU A 115 -23.13 -14.52 16.59
CA GLU A 115 -23.21 -15.95 16.24
C GLU A 115 -21.82 -16.57 16.12
N LEU A 116 -20.90 -15.90 15.41
CA LEU A 116 -19.52 -16.35 15.27
C LEU A 116 -18.81 -16.41 16.62
N ARG A 117 -19.05 -15.42 17.50
CA ARG A 117 -18.50 -15.42 18.86
C ARG A 117 -18.99 -16.61 19.66
N ARG A 118 -20.28 -16.93 19.59
CA ARG A 118 -20.85 -18.11 20.25
C ARG A 118 -20.24 -19.40 19.72
N GLU A 119 -20.06 -19.53 18.40
CA GLU A 119 -19.42 -20.69 17.79
C GLU A 119 -17.95 -20.87 18.21
N ILE A 120 -17.14 -19.81 18.10
CA ILE A 120 -15.70 -19.86 18.41
C ILE A 120 -15.44 -20.07 19.90
N LEU A 121 -16.25 -19.45 20.78
CA LEU A 121 -16.10 -19.57 22.23
C LEU A 121 -16.83 -20.80 22.81
N GLY A 122 -17.52 -21.58 21.97
CA GLY A 122 -18.23 -22.80 22.40
C GLY A 122 -19.49 -22.55 23.22
N GLU A 123 -20.07 -21.35 23.15
CA GLU A 123 -21.36 -21.04 23.78
C GLU A 123 -22.46 -21.68 22.92
N ALA A 124 -22.96 -22.84 23.35
CA ALA A 124 -23.91 -23.67 22.61
C ALA A 124 -25.16 -22.89 22.15
N ARG A 125 -25.67 -23.24 20.96
CA ARG A 125 -26.99 -22.81 20.46
C ARG A 125 -28.06 -23.36 21.42
N ALA A 126 -28.59 -22.50 22.29
CA ALA A 126 -29.79 -22.79 23.08
C ALA A 126 -31.04 -22.66 22.21
#